data_AF-A0A968MGP9-F1
#
_entry.id   AF-A0A968MGP9-F1
#
_cell.length_a   1.000
_cell.length_b   1.000
_cell.length_c   1.000
_cell.angle_alpha   90.00
_cell.angle_beta   90.00
_cell.angle_gamma   90.00
#
_symmetry.space_group_name_H-M   'P 1'
#
loop_
_entity.id
_entity.type
_entity.pdbx_description
1 polymer ?
#
loop_
_entity_poly.entity_id
_entity_poly.type
_entity_poly.pdbx_seq_one_letter_code
_entity_poly.pdbx_strand_id
1 'polypeptide(L)'
;MAKAPVGEDKREGAYRGIYLGGDENLTSLKWLQDNITINHGALGRLYPLKTWTEPNPNGAMKEGDTPSCFFFMDNGLNIPEKPMLGGWGGRFELNTDGYYSDAKIQS
;
A
#
# COMPACT_ATOMS: atom_id res chain seq x y z
N MET A 1 9.43 -10.84 -0.15
CA MET A 1 8.73 -10.16 0.96
C MET A 1 9.13 -10.85 2.26
N ALA A 2 9.52 -10.08 3.27
CA ALA A 2 9.86 -10.62 4.58
C ALA A 2 8.65 -11.40 5.14
N LYS A 3 8.88 -12.61 5.65
CA LYS A 3 7.85 -13.30 6.43
C LYS A 3 7.77 -12.59 7.77
N ALA A 4 6.57 -12.22 8.20
CA ALA A 4 6.37 -11.82 9.57
C ALA A 4 6.81 -12.97 10.51
N PRO A 5 7.41 -12.65 11.67
CA PRO A 5 7.64 -13.63 12.72
C PRO A 5 6.36 -14.42 13.05
N VAL A 6 6.54 -15.66 13.50
CA VAL A 6 5.40 -16.51 13.85
C VAL A 6 4.61 -15.88 14.99
N GLY A 7 3.32 -15.63 14.78
CA GLY A 7 2.44 -14.97 15.76
C GLY A 7 2.31 -13.46 15.56
N GLU A 8 3.12 -12.87 14.68
CA GLU A 8 2.98 -11.48 14.28
C GLU A 8 2.19 -11.36 12.98
N ASP A 9 1.34 -10.34 12.93
CA ASP A 9 0.59 -10.03 11.75
C ASP A 9 1.51 -9.47 10.67
N LYS A 10 1.42 -10.00 9.44
CA LYS A 10 2.14 -9.44 8.28
C LYS A 10 1.82 -7.96 8.04
N ARG A 11 0.70 -7.48 8.59
CA ARG A 11 0.32 -6.08 8.59
C ARG A 11 1.20 -5.22 9.49
N GLU A 12 1.89 -5.74 10.50
CA GLU A 12 2.72 -4.95 11.43
C GLU A 12 4.14 -4.61 10.91
N GLY A 13 4.41 -4.83 9.62
CA GLY A 13 5.68 -4.46 9.00
C GLY A 13 5.92 -2.94 8.95
N ALA A 14 7.17 -2.54 8.71
CA ALA A 14 7.57 -1.13 8.61
C ALA A 14 6.90 -0.38 7.44
N TYR A 15 6.43 -1.11 6.43
CA TYR A 15 5.69 -0.60 5.28
C TYR A 15 4.54 -1.55 4.92
N ARG A 16 3.33 -1.02 4.85
CA ARG A 16 2.12 -1.70 4.40
C ARG A 16 1.80 -1.30 2.95
N GLY A 17 1.52 -2.28 2.07
CA GLY A 17 1.09 -2.02 0.69
C GLY A 17 -0.26 -1.29 0.61
N ILE A 18 -0.57 -0.67 -0.54
CA ILE A 18 -1.77 0.19 -0.69
C ILE A 18 -3.11 -0.55 -0.52
N TYR A 19 -3.10 -1.87 -0.60
CA TYR A 19 -4.27 -2.75 -0.45
C TYR A 19 -4.52 -3.19 0.99
N LEU A 20 -3.66 -2.82 1.95
CA LEU A 20 -3.76 -3.19 3.35
C LEU A 20 -4.57 -2.13 4.12
N GLY A 21 -5.89 -2.15 3.92
CA GLY A 21 -6.85 -1.18 4.47
C GLY A 21 -7.64 -0.48 3.38
N GLY A 22 -8.57 0.41 3.76
CA GLY A 22 -9.47 1.07 2.81
C GLY A 22 -10.53 0.13 2.23
N ASP A 23 -11.12 0.50 1.10
CA ASP A 23 -12.17 -0.28 0.44
C ASP A 23 -11.56 -1.34 -0.49
N GLU A 24 -11.57 -2.59 -0.04
CA GLU A 24 -11.03 -3.73 -0.80
C GLU A 24 -11.78 -3.97 -2.13
N ASN A 25 -13.01 -3.49 -2.30
CA ASN A 25 -13.74 -3.64 -3.57
C ASN A 25 -13.03 -2.94 -4.74
N LEU A 26 -12.25 -1.90 -4.44
CA LEU A 26 -11.42 -1.16 -5.40
C LEU A 26 -10.19 -1.94 -5.87
N THR A 27 -9.92 -3.09 -5.27
CA THR A 27 -8.77 -3.94 -5.62
C THR A 27 -9.15 -5.18 -6.43
N SER A 28 -10.42 -5.30 -6.82
CA SER A 28 -10.93 -6.47 -7.56
C SER A 28 -10.43 -6.52 -9.00
N LEU A 29 -10.38 -7.74 -9.56
CA LEU A 29 -10.06 -7.93 -10.98
C LEU A 29 -11.01 -7.14 -11.90
N LYS A 30 -12.29 -7.10 -11.56
CA LYS A 30 -13.29 -6.33 -12.31
C LYS A 30 -12.96 -4.83 -12.29
N TRP A 31 -12.61 -4.29 -11.12
CA TRP A 31 -12.22 -2.88 -11.01
C TRP A 31 -10.99 -2.57 -11.87
N LEU A 32 -9.96 -3.42 -11.86
CA LEU A 32 -8.76 -3.26 -12.71
C LEU A 32 -9.10 -3.34 -14.20
N GLN A 33 -10.04 -4.20 -14.58
CA GLN A 33 -10.51 -4.29 -15.96
C GLN A 33 -11.18 -2.99 -16.40
N ASP A 34 -12.14 -2.51 -15.62
CA ASP A 34 -12.92 -1.33 -15.96
C ASP A 34 -12.10 -0.03 -15.92
N ASN A 35 -11.12 0.08 -15.00
CA ASN A 35 -10.45 1.36 -14.71
C ASN A 35 -8.99 1.44 -15.14
N ILE A 36 -8.32 0.32 -15.41
CA ILE A 36 -6.87 0.31 -15.67
C ILE A 36 -6.51 -0.37 -16.99
N THR A 37 -7.19 -1.45 -17.38
CA THR A 37 -6.69 -2.33 -18.47
C THR A 37 -7.53 -2.33 -19.73
N ILE A 38 -8.86 -2.47 -19.65
CA ILE A 38 -9.73 -2.52 -20.82
C ILE A 38 -10.00 -1.10 -21.31
N ASN A 39 -9.65 -0.81 -22.56
CA ASN A 39 -9.81 0.51 -23.20
C ASN A 39 -8.94 1.65 -22.60
N HIS A 40 -7.84 1.33 -21.91
CA HIS A 40 -6.93 2.31 -21.26
C HIS A 40 -5.54 2.42 -21.93
N GLY A 41 -5.49 2.26 -23.26
CA GLY A 41 -4.27 2.46 -24.04
C GLY A 41 -3.21 1.37 -23.88
N ALA A 42 -1.98 1.68 -24.31
CA ALA A 42 -0.89 0.70 -24.37
C ALA A 42 -0.37 0.29 -22.99
N LEU A 43 -0.26 1.23 -22.06
CA LEU A 43 0.22 0.97 -20.70
C LEU A 43 -0.76 0.12 -19.89
N GLY A 44 -2.07 0.39 -20.02
CA GLY A 44 -3.10 -0.41 -19.36
C GLY A 44 -3.03 -1.90 -19.73
N ARG A 45 -2.71 -2.22 -20.99
CA ARG A 45 -2.53 -3.62 -21.44
C ARG A 45 -1.32 -4.32 -20.84
N LEU A 46 -0.34 -3.58 -20.35
CA LEU A 46 0.87 -4.13 -19.74
C LEU A 46 0.71 -4.35 -18.23
N TYR A 47 -0.38 -3.86 -17.62
CA TYR A 47 -0.63 -4.05 -16.21
C TYR A 47 -0.93 -5.54 -15.90
N PRO A 48 -0.22 -6.18 -14.95
CA PRO A 48 -0.40 -7.59 -14.66
C PRO A 48 -1.71 -7.86 -13.91
N LEU A 49 -2.54 -8.77 -14.45
CA LEU A 49 -3.82 -9.16 -13.82
C LEU A 49 -3.74 -10.40 -12.92
N LYS A 50 -2.68 -11.21 -13.06
CA LYS A 50 -2.45 -12.40 -12.23
C LYS A 50 -1.31 -12.10 -11.26
N THR A 51 -1.65 -11.85 -10.00
CA THR A 51 -0.69 -11.35 -9.02
C THR A 51 -0.86 -12.07 -7.68
N TRP A 52 0.21 -12.22 -6.91
CA TRP A 52 0.11 -12.69 -5.52
C TRP A 52 0.09 -11.48 -4.58
N THR A 53 -1.05 -11.17 -3.98
CA THR A 53 -1.28 -9.93 -3.20
C THR A 53 -1.86 -10.16 -1.81
N GLU A 54 -1.65 -11.35 -1.22
CA GLU A 54 -2.05 -11.60 0.17
C GLU A 54 -1.60 -10.48 1.13
N PRO A 55 -2.43 -10.12 2.12
CA PRO A 55 -3.73 -10.70 2.47
C PRO A 55 -4.94 -10.14 1.71
N ASN A 56 -4.76 -9.40 0.61
CA ASN A 56 -5.88 -8.92 -0.22
C ASN A 56 -6.76 -10.11 -0.67
N PRO A 57 -8.06 -10.17 -0.32
CA PRO A 57 -8.93 -11.31 -0.67
C PRO A 57 -9.18 -11.44 -2.17
N ASN A 58 -9.01 -10.37 -2.95
CA ASN A 58 -9.23 -10.39 -4.40
C ASN A 58 -8.06 -11.02 -5.18
N GLY A 59 -6.88 -11.18 -4.56
CA GLY A 59 -5.69 -11.71 -5.23
C GLY A 59 -5.27 -10.91 -6.48
N ALA A 60 -5.63 -9.64 -6.54
CA ALA A 60 -5.33 -8.74 -7.65
C ALA A 60 -4.62 -7.47 -7.14
N MET A 61 -4.14 -6.63 -8.06
CA MET A 61 -3.48 -5.33 -7.81
C MET A 61 -2.13 -5.43 -7.06
N LYS A 62 -1.03 -5.56 -7.82
CA LYS A 62 0.33 -5.72 -7.27
C LYS A 62 0.98 -4.38 -6.92
N GLU A 63 0.39 -3.66 -5.99
CA GLU A 63 0.79 -2.29 -5.61
C GLU A 63 1.33 -2.23 -4.16
N GLY A 64 2.12 -3.23 -3.78
CA GLY A 64 2.72 -3.31 -2.43
C GLY A 64 3.78 -2.24 -2.19
N ASP A 65 4.55 -1.90 -3.23
CA ASP A 65 5.67 -0.96 -3.13
C ASP A 65 5.26 0.48 -3.52
N THR A 66 4.06 0.68 -4.05
CA THR A 66 3.54 1.96 -4.57
C THR A 66 3.54 3.09 -3.55
N PRO A 67 3.27 2.87 -2.25
CA PRO A 67 3.41 3.91 -1.22
C PRO A 67 4.83 4.49 -1.14
N SER A 68 5.88 3.69 -1.42
CA SER A 68 7.27 4.17 -1.38
C SER A 68 7.54 5.24 -2.45
N CYS A 69 6.89 5.14 -3.62
CA CYS A 69 6.94 6.18 -4.65
C CYS A 69 6.06 7.38 -4.25
N PHE A 70 4.86 7.13 -3.74
CA PHE A 70 3.90 8.19 -3.41
C PHE A 70 4.34 9.05 -2.23
N PHE A 71 5.20 8.54 -1.35
CA PHE A 71 5.83 9.31 -0.29
C PHE A 71 6.56 10.55 -0.82
N PHE A 72 7.22 10.44 -1.97
CA PHE A 72 8.00 11.53 -2.57
C PHE A 72 7.18 12.44 -3.49
N MET A 73 5.89 12.19 -3.63
CA MET A 73 5.04 13.01 -4.51
C MET A 73 4.80 14.37 -3.86
N ASP A 74 5.19 15.44 -4.55
CA ASP A 74 5.02 16.82 -4.07
C ASP A 74 3.57 17.28 -4.29
N ASN A 75 2.69 16.80 -3.41
CA ASN A 75 1.26 17.12 -3.39
C ASN A 75 0.86 17.95 -2.15
N GLY A 76 1.84 18.42 -1.37
CA GLY A 76 1.64 19.17 -0.13
C GLY A 76 1.10 18.37 1.06
N LEU A 77 0.90 17.05 0.92
CA LEU A 77 0.40 16.19 2.02
C LEU A 77 1.54 15.57 2.85
N ASN A 78 2.70 15.32 2.25
CA ASN A 78 3.84 14.74 2.95
C ASN A 78 4.81 15.84 3.42
N ILE A 79 5.07 15.91 4.73
CA ILE A 79 6.14 16.73 5.31
C ILE A 79 7.20 15.76 5.84
N PRO A 80 8.36 15.60 5.16
CA PRO A 80 9.37 14.61 5.54
C PRO A 80 9.89 14.76 6.98
N GLU A 81 9.96 15.99 7.50
CA GLU A 81 10.35 16.29 8.88
C GLU A 81 9.27 15.93 9.91
N LYS A 82 8.03 15.68 9.46
CA LYS A 82 6.87 15.38 10.30
C LYS A 82 6.11 14.14 9.78
N PRO A 83 6.73 12.95 9.77
CA PRO A 83 6.15 11.73 9.18
C PRO A 83 4.89 11.22 9.91
N MET A 84 4.61 11.73 11.11
CA MET A 84 3.40 11.45 11.89
C MET A 84 2.13 12.12 11.36
N LEU A 85 2.26 13.17 10.53
CA LEU A 85 1.10 13.81 9.88
C LEU A 85 0.49 12.90 8.79
N GLY A 86 1.34 12.08 8.19
CA GLY A 86 0.97 11.13 7.15
C GLY A 86 0.67 11.77 5.80
N GLY A 87 0.52 10.92 4.79
CA GLY A 87 0.11 11.27 3.45
C GLY A 87 -0.03 10.02 2.59
N TRP A 88 0.15 10.15 1.27
CA TRP A 88 -0.06 9.02 0.36
C TRP A 88 0.99 7.90 0.47
N GLY A 89 2.12 8.19 1.12
CA GLY A 89 3.14 7.19 1.44
C GLY A 89 2.90 6.44 2.75
N GLY A 90 1.86 6.78 3.51
CA GLY A 90 1.59 6.24 4.84
C GLY A 90 1.70 7.30 5.94
N ARG A 91 1.53 6.86 7.19
CA ARG A 91 1.67 7.68 8.41
C ARG A 91 2.52 6.90 9.39
N PHE A 92 3.56 7.52 9.94
CA PHE A 92 4.56 6.81 10.72
C PHE A 92 4.68 7.39 12.13
N GLU A 93 4.93 6.53 13.11
CA GLU A 93 5.19 6.92 14.49
C GLU A 93 6.61 6.49 14.90
N LEU A 94 7.24 7.27 15.76
CA LEU A 94 8.53 6.92 16.33
C LEU A 94 8.32 5.80 17.34
N ASN A 95 8.94 4.65 17.10
CA ASN A 95 8.85 3.51 18.00
C ASN A 95 9.86 3.61 19.17
N THR A 96 9.77 2.65 20.09
CA THR A 96 10.67 2.56 21.26
C THR A 96 12.13 2.32 20.91
N ASP A 97 12.39 1.78 19.72
CA ASP A 97 13.73 1.44 19.23
C ASP A 97 14.39 2.60 18.46
N GLY A 98 13.72 3.75 18.38
CA GLY A 98 14.25 4.98 17.80
C GLY A 98 14.13 5.08 16.28
N TYR A 99 13.34 4.24 15.62
CA TYR A 99 13.04 4.34 14.20
C TYR A 99 11.55 4.57 13.94
N TYR A 100 11.22 5.10 12.77
CA TYR A 100 9.83 5.30 12.36
C TYR A 100 9.27 4.02 11.75
N SER A 101 8.08 3.62 12.19
CA SER A 101 7.31 2.50 11.64
C SER A 101 5.87 2.94 11.35
N ASP A 102 5.15 2.18 10.53
CA ASP A 102 3.73 2.44 10.27
C ASP A 102 2.95 2.65 11.58
N ALA A 103 2.20 3.74 11.64
CA ALA A 103 1.48 4.12 12.83
C ALA A 103 0.26 3.24 13.06
N LYS A 104 0.06 2.83 14.31
CA LYS A 104 -1.06 1.96 14.66
C LYS A 104 -2.39 2.72 14.61
N ILE A 105 -3.46 2.00 14.27
CA ILE A 105 -4.84 2.54 14.37
C ILE A 105 -5.20 2.53 15.85
N GLN A 106 -5.53 3.70 16.42
CA GLN A 106 -6.09 3.76 17.76
C GLN A 106 -7.54 3.25 17.71
N SER A 107 -7.82 2.21 18.50
CA SER A 107 -9.15 1.59 18.66
C SER A 107 -10.10 2.44 19.48
#